data_AF-A0A3M0G1K8-F1
#
_entry.id   AF-A0A3M0G1K8-F1
#
_cell.length_a   1.000
_cell.length_b   1.000
_cell.length_c   1.000
_cell.angle_alpha   90.00
_cell.angle_beta   90.00
_cell.angle_gamma   90.00
#
_symmetry.space_group_name_H-M   'P 1'
#
loop_
_entity.id
_entity.type
_entity.pdbx_description
1 polymer ?
#
loop_
_entity_poly.entity_id
_entity_poly.type
_entity_poly.pdbx_seq_one_letter_code
_entity_poly.pdbx_strand_id
1 'polypeptide(L)'
;MRKYIILTILVFVSAFAKAYSEPITQNNKTETPAVDWTGTYRTNHGDIILHQKGNYVVGTYGKVGAIRSTQNSGNVIRGIFYNNGNEGEFQFTKTSQGFNGAWRWKGSSSQGKWNGTKIADMKQHYLEGDWKTNFQNIYFVHSPTGIVAGHYGNNGGMIWGKYDVTYSKLTGNYTTKEGAKVEDFSMNFISNNEFKGRYNNTNTGSWNGTRVLNTSSTGNAVASGTKKAFLLKNTLNSIKFNRSNDIGDGDMQEVGISSTMTINNRAVPSKDASEKRTSVIYDGAKRKWSVGEVERPQTSIVFHIAQSLQNIDHNASFTNTFNVQDYGKVRFGVWGIPNNEYAERKINLKEILKFLSGTTQANDYPIVPNTSNRRRIPNTDDTFWLETVGGNRYARGYGDILLDSGDLRYGYHYTLELVKE
;
A
#
# COMPACT_ATOMS: atom_id res chain seq x y z
N MET A 1 -66.34 5.02 46.03
CA MET A 1 -66.43 3.55 46.16
C MET A 1 -66.09 2.95 44.79
N ARG A 2 -65.11 2.03 44.75
CA ARG A 2 -64.62 1.20 43.62
C ARG A 2 -63.98 1.88 42.40
N LYS A 3 -62.64 1.87 42.41
CA LYS A 3 -61.74 1.95 41.25
C LYS A 3 -61.81 0.64 40.47
N TYR A 4 -61.91 0.69 39.14
CA TYR A 4 -61.65 -0.46 38.27
C TYR A 4 -60.44 -0.16 37.40
N ILE A 5 -59.41 -0.97 37.57
CA ILE A 5 -58.21 -1.03 36.73
C ILE A 5 -58.55 -1.98 35.58
N ILE A 6 -58.58 -1.47 34.35
CA ILE A 6 -58.71 -2.31 33.15
C ILE A 6 -57.30 -2.76 32.77
N LEU A 7 -56.99 -4.02 33.09
CA LEU A 7 -55.75 -4.70 32.70
C LEU A 7 -55.93 -5.20 31.27
N THR A 8 -55.24 -4.59 30.30
CA THR A 8 -55.23 -5.05 28.91
C THR A 8 -54.10 -6.07 28.74
N ILE A 9 -54.45 -7.35 28.62
CA ILE A 9 -53.49 -8.43 28.33
C ILE A 9 -53.32 -8.51 26.81
N LEU A 10 -52.13 -8.16 26.32
CA LEU A 10 -51.74 -8.34 24.92
C LEU A 10 -51.20 -9.77 24.76
N VAL A 11 -51.94 -10.64 24.08
CA VAL A 11 -51.48 -11.99 23.72
C VAL A 11 -50.76 -11.91 22.37
N PHE A 12 -49.44 -12.05 22.38
CA PHE A 12 -48.65 -12.25 21.15
C PHE A 12 -48.78 -13.71 20.71
N VAL A 13 -49.53 -13.95 19.63
CA VAL A 13 -49.50 -15.23 18.91
C VAL A 13 -48.34 -15.17 17.91
N SER A 14 -47.25 -15.87 18.21
CA SER A 14 -46.16 -16.07 17.26
C SER A 14 -46.56 -17.13 16.23
N ALA A 15 -46.97 -16.67 15.05
CA ALA A 15 -47.08 -17.54 13.89
C ALA A 15 -45.65 -17.90 13.40
N PHE A 16 -45.21 -19.13 13.69
CA PHE A 16 -44.04 -19.70 13.01
C PHE A 16 -44.42 -20.02 11.57
N ALA A 17 -44.08 -19.13 10.64
CA ALA A 17 -44.07 -19.45 9.22
C ALA A 17 -42.91 -20.41 8.95
N LYS A 18 -43.23 -21.70 8.79
CA LYS A 18 -42.30 -22.73 8.34
C LYS A 18 -42.00 -22.45 6.86
N ALA A 19 -40.87 -21.81 6.58
CA ALA A 19 -40.40 -21.59 5.22
C ALA A 19 -40.10 -22.95 4.57
N TYR A 20 -40.98 -23.38 3.66
CA TYR A 20 -40.67 -24.43 2.70
C TYR A 20 -39.58 -23.89 1.76
N SER A 21 -38.40 -24.48 1.83
CA SER A 21 -37.37 -24.28 0.80
C SER A 21 -37.66 -25.27 -0.32
N GLU A 22 -38.09 -24.76 -1.47
CA GLU A 22 -38.10 -25.57 -2.68
C GLU A 22 -36.66 -25.85 -3.12
N PRO A 23 -36.34 -27.07 -3.58
CA PRO A 23 -35.03 -27.39 -4.10
C PRO A 23 -34.75 -26.55 -5.34
N ILE A 24 -33.68 -25.75 -5.28
CA ILE A 24 -33.21 -24.94 -6.39
C ILE A 24 -32.60 -25.89 -7.44
N THR A 25 -33.34 -26.13 -8.52
CA THR A 25 -32.80 -26.82 -9.71
C THR A 25 -31.80 -25.89 -10.40
N GLN A 26 -30.51 -26.10 -10.16
CA GLN A 26 -29.44 -25.44 -10.90
C GLN A 26 -29.45 -25.95 -12.35
N ASN A 27 -30.05 -25.17 -13.25
CA ASN A 27 -29.85 -25.33 -14.68
C ASN A 27 -28.39 -24.99 -15.00
N ASN A 28 -27.56 -26.02 -15.14
CA ASN A 28 -26.19 -25.92 -15.65
C ASN A 28 -26.22 -25.52 -17.13
N LYS A 29 -26.43 -24.23 -17.38
CA LYS A 29 -26.13 -23.60 -18.66
C LYS A 29 -24.62 -23.66 -18.83
N THR A 30 -24.16 -24.38 -19.85
CA THR A 30 -22.75 -24.46 -20.21
C THR A 30 -22.25 -23.04 -20.53
N GLU A 31 -21.65 -22.38 -19.53
CA GLU A 31 -21.07 -21.05 -19.70
C GLU A 31 -19.82 -21.20 -20.56
N THR A 32 -19.88 -20.69 -21.79
CA THR A 32 -18.69 -20.40 -22.59
C THR A 32 -17.71 -19.64 -21.69
N PRO A 33 -16.43 -20.05 -21.58
CA PRO A 33 -15.48 -19.39 -20.69
C PRO A 33 -15.48 -17.89 -20.99
N ALA A 34 -15.83 -17.10 -19.97
CA ALA A 34 -15.95 -15.66 -20.10
C ALA A 34 -14.62 -15.10 -20.61
N VAL A 35 -14.68 -14.36 -21.71
CA VAL A 35 -13.52 -13.66 -22.27
C VAL A 35 -13.00 -12.69 -21.21
N ASP A 36 -11.72 -12.80 -20.88
CA ASP A 36 -11.09 -11.96 -19.86
C ASP A 36 -10.84 -10.54 -20.40
N TRP A 37 -11.46 -9.56 -19.75
CA TRP A 37 -11.30 -8.14 -20.03
C TRP A 37 -10.15 -7.49 -19.25
N THR A 38 -9.56 -8.20 -18.29
CA THR A 38 -8.48 -7.69 -17.43
C THR A 38 -7.25 -7.25 -18.25
N GLY A 39 -6.69 -6.12 -17.85
CA GLY A 39 -5.45 -5.58 -18.38
C GLY A 39 -5.55 -4.10 -18.78
N THR A 40 -4.45 -3.60 -19.35
CA THR A 40 -4.30 -2.21 -19.75
C THR A 40 -4.43 -2.04 -21.26
N TYR A 41 -5.15 -1.00 -21.68
CA TYR A 41 -5.43 -0.70 -23.08
C TYR A 41 -5.12 0.76 -23.39
N ARG A 42 -4.32 1.01 -24.42
CA ARG A 42 -4.13 2.35 -24.97
C ARG A 42 -5.33 2.73 -25.82
N THR A 43 -5.95 3.87 -25.52
CA THR A 43 -7.12 4.35 -26.27
C THR A 43 -6.94 5.78 -26.77
N ASN A 44 -7.85 6.20 -27.64
CA ASN A 44 -7.96 7.59 -28.11
C ASN A 44 -8.43 8.59 -27.02
N HIS A 45 -8.75 8.12 -25.81
CA HIS A 45 -9.16 8.93 -24.65
C HIS A 45 -8.23 8.74 -23.44
N GLY A 46 -7.03 8.22 -23.67
CA GLY A 46 -6.06 7.85 -22.64
C GLY A 46 -6.08 6.36 -22.30
N ASP A 47 -5.14 5.91 -21.48
CA ASP A 47 -5.02 4.50 -21.15
C ASP A 47 -6.19 4.06 -20.23
N ILE A 48 -6.78 2.90 -20.52
CA ILE A 48 -7.77 2.23 -19.67
C ILE A 48 -7.09 1.10 -18.93
N ILE A 49 -7.37 0.95 -17.64
CA ILE A 49 -7.02 -0.25 -16.87
C ILE A 49 -8.34 -0.92 -16.46
N LEU A 50 -8.56 -2.14 -16.92
CA LEU A 50 -9.73 -2.95 -16.59
C LEU A 50 -9.35 -4.11 -15.68
N HIS A 51 -10.27 -4.46 -14.79
CA HIS A 51 -10.22 -5.69 -14.01
C HIS A 51 -11.59 -6.38 -14.06
N GLN A 52 -11.58 -7.69 -14.31
CA GLN A 52 -12.79 -8.50 -14.36
C GLN A 52 -12.89 -9.45 -13.18
N LYS A 53 -14.07 -9.52 -12.56
CA LYS A 53 -14.43 -10.51 -11.55
C LYS A 53 -15.78 -11.13 -11.90
N GLY A 54 -15.75 -12.38 -12.39
CA GLY A 54 -16.94 -13.02 -12.95
C GLY A 54 -17.49 -12.23 -14.14
N ASN A 55 -18.76 -11.84 -14.07
CA ASN A 55 -19.44 -11.08 -15.13
C ASN A 55 -19.28 -9.55 -14.99
N TYR A 56 -18.55 -9.08 -13.99
CA TYR A 56 -18.37 -7.65 -13.72
C TYR A 56 -16.98 -7.19 -14.14
N VAL A 57 -16.92 -6.11 -14.91
CA VAL A 57 -15.70 -5.42 -15.31
C VAL A 57 -15.74 -4.01 -14.72
N VAL A 58 -14.69 -3.63 -14.01
CA VAL A 58 -14.48 -2.26 -13.50
C VAL A 58 -13.16 -1.73 -14.01
N GLY A 59 -12.98 -0.42 -14.03
CA GLY A 59 -11.72 0.14 -14.45
C GLY A 59 -11.60 1.65 -14.33
N THR A 60 -10.42 2.14 -14.66
CA THR A 60 -10.09 3.56 -14.74
C THR A 60 -9.77 3.92 -16.18
N TYR A 61 -9.99 5.16 -16.61
CA TYR A 61 -9.56 5.62 -17.92
C TYR A 61 -9.00 7.04 -17.90
N GLY A 62 -7.92 7.22 -18.66
CA GLY A 62 -7.21 8.48 -18.79
C GLY A 62 -6.86 9.08 -17.43
N LYS A 63 -6.94 10.41 -17.34
CA LYS A 63 -6.76 11.18 -16.10
C LYS A 63 -8.09 11.54 -15.43
N VAL A 64 -9.21 11.03 -15.95
CA VAL A 64 -10.50 11.73 -15.83
C VAL A 64 -11.64 10.89 -15.28
N GLY A 65 -11.53 9.56 -15.28
CA GLY A 65 -12.72 8.79 -14.96
C GLY A 65 -12.58 7.30 -14.70
N ALA A 66 -13.73 6.71 -14.37
CA ALA A 66 -13.89 5.31 -14.04
C ALA A 66 -14.98 4.66 -14.90
N ILE A 67 -14.90 3.34 -15.06
CA ILE A 67 -15.77 2.53 -15.92
C ILE A 67 -16.32 1.35 -15.10
N ARG A 68 -17.58 0.98 -15.35
CA ARG A 68 -18.17 -0.29 -14.93
C ARG A 68 -19.04 -0.89 -16.03
N SER A 69 -18.93 -2.19 -16.26
CA SER A 69 -19.88 -2.95 -17.08
C SER A 69 -21.21 -3.18 -16.36
N THR A 70 -22.31 -2.95 -17.06
CA THR A 70 -23.66 -3.40 -16.69
C THR A 70 -24.05 -4.70 -17.39
N GLN A 71 -23.39 -5.02 -18.50
CA GLN A 71 -23.59 -6.26 -19.24
C GLN A 71 -22.25 -6.81 -19.71
N ASN A 72 -22.05 -8.10 -19.53
CA ASN A 72 -20.92 -8.85 -20.10
C ASN A 72 -21.46 -10.07 -20.83
N SER A 73 -21.22 -10.11 -22.14
CA SER A 73 -21.63 -11.19 -23.04
C SER A 73 -20.42 -11.82 -23.74
N GLY A 74 -19.34 -12.02 -22.97
CA GLY A 74 -18.07 -12.53 -23.46
C GLY A 74 -17.33 -11.47 -24.27
N ASN A 75 -17.49 -11.51 -25.59
CA ASN A 75 -16.80 -10.58 -26.50
C ASN A 75 -17.38 -9.16 -26.49
N VAL A 76 -18.54 -8.92 -25.88
CA VAL A 76 -19.12 -7.58 -25.79
C VAL A 76 -19.40 -7.23 -24.34
N ILE A 77 -18.86 -6.09 -23.90
CA ILE A 77 -19.24 -5.45 -22.65
C ILE A 77 -19.93 -4.11 -22.93
N ARG A 78 -21.00 -3.86 -22.18
CA ARG A 78 -21.68 -2.55 -22.15
C ARG A 78 -21.66 -2.04 -20.74
N GLY A 79 -21.68 -0.73 -20.59
CA GLY A 79 -21.69 -0.17 -19.26
C GLY A 79 -21.71 1.34 -19.21
N ILE A 80 -21.34 1.82 -18.04
CA ILE A 80 -21.34 3.24 -17.67
C ILE A 80 -19.91 3.67 -17.43
N PHE A 81 -19.59 4.88 -17.86
CA PHE A 81 -18.38 5.58 -17.44
C PHE A 81 -18.74 6.89 -16.76
N TYR A 82 -17.91 7.28 -15.79
CA TYR A 82 -18.00 8.55 -15.08
C TYR A 82 -16.82 9.43 -15.49
N ASN A 83 -17.07 10.71 -15.74
CA ASN A 83 -16.06 11.71 -16.07
C ASN A 83 -16.34 13.01 -15.33
N ASN A 84 -15.55 13.34 -14.30
CA ASN A 84 -15.72 14.58 -13.55
C ASN A 84 -17.18 14.85 -13.15
N GLY A 85 -17.90 13.82 -12.67
CA GLY A 85 -19.31 13.90 -12.27
C GLY A 85 -20.34 13.67 -13.39
N ASN A 86 -19.94 13.66 -14.67
CA ASN A 86 -20.82 13.35 -15.79
C ASN A 86 -20.89 11.84 -16.06
N GLU A 87 -22.07 11.35 -16.42
CA GLU A 87 -22.32 9.95 -16.73
C GLU A 87 -22.45 9.75 -18.26
N GLY A 88 -21.79 8.73 -18.79
CA GLY A 88 -21.95 8.28 -20.16
C GLY A 88 -22.02 6.76 -20.25
N GLU A 89 -22.38 6.27 -21.44
CA GLU A 89 -22.51 4.86 -21.74
C GLU A 89 -21.44 4.44 -22.75
N PHE A 90 -20.97 3.21 -22.63
CA PHE A 90 -20.02 2.62 -23.59
C PHE A 90 -20.45 1.22 -24.02
N GLN A 91 -19.95 0.82 -25.19
CA GLN A 91 -19.96 -0.56 -25.66
C GLN A 91 -18.58 -0.89 -26.22
N PHE A 92 -17.92 -1.93 -25.69
CA PHE A 92 -16.66 -2.45 -26.20
C PHE A 92 -16.86 -3.86 -26.75
N THR A 93 -16.25 -4.13 -27.90
CA THR A 93 -16.21 -5.44 -28.55
C THR A 93 -14.76 -5.90 -28.61
N LYS A 94 -14.45 -7.03 -27.96
CA LYS A 94 -13.11 -7.58 -27.86
C LYS A 94 -12.55 -7.91 -29.25
N THR A 95 -11.26 -7.67 -29.43
CA THR A 95 -10.48 -8.11 -30.59
C THR A 95 -9.25 -8.86 -30.11
N SER A 96 -8.51 -9.50 -31.02
CA SER A 96 -7.26 -10.19 -30.69
C SER A 96 -6.19 -9.26 -30.11
N GLN A 97 -6.23 -7.97 -30.43
CA GLN A 97 -5.25 -6.96 -30.02
C GLN A 97 -5.81 -5.95 -29.01
N GLY A 98 -7.04 -6.10 -28.51
CA GLY A 98 -7.67 -5.12 -27.64
C GLY A 98 -9.19 -5.12 -27.76
N PHE A 99 -9.77 -3.98 -28.16
CA PHE A 99 -11.20 -3.84 -28.43
C PHE A 99 -11.51 -2.69 -29.40
N ASN A 100 -12.62 -2.83 -30.12
CA ASN A 100 -13.30 -1.73 -30.80
C ASN A 100 -14.46 -1.24 -29.95
N GLY A 101 -14.72 0.05 -29.91
CA GLY A 101 -15.78 0.55 -29.03
C GLY A 101 -16.41 1.85 -29.46
N ALA A 102 -17.52 2.15 -28.79
CA ALA A 102 -18.28 3.37 -28.95
C ALA A 102 -18.72 3.89 -27.58
N TRP A 103 -18.96 5.20 -27.51
CA TRP A 103 -19.42 5.87 -26.31
C TRP A 103 -20.44 6.95 -26.65
N ARG A 104 -21.30 7.29 -25.68
CA ARG A 104 -22.20 8.45 -25.73
C ARG A 104 -22.40 9.05 -24.35
N TRP A 105 -22.62 10.36 -24.26
CA TRP A 105 -23.07 10.99 -23.01
C TRP A 105 -24.53 10.68 -22.75
N LYS A 106 -24.90 10.45 -21.49
CA LYS A 106 -26.30 10.24 -21.11
C LYS A 106 -27.10 11.52 -21.36
N GLY A 107 -28.27 11.40 -22.00
CA GLY A 107 -29.12 12.55 -22.32
C GLY A 107 -28.58 13.48 -23.40
N SER A 108 -27.56 13.05 -24.17
CA SER A 108 -26.95 13.85 -25.22
C SER A 108 -26.87 13.08 -26.53
N SER A 109 -26.81 13.81 -27.65
CA SER A 109 -26.48 13.26 -28.98
C SER A 109 -24.97 13.10 -29.19
N SER A 110 -24.15 13.66 -28.30
CA SER A 110 -22.69 13.56 -28.36
C SER A 110 -22.23 12.12 -28.13
N GLN A 111 -21.56 11.58 -29.15
CA GLN A 111 -21.09 10.19 -29.20
C GLN A 111 -19.81 10.09 -30.03
N GLY A 112 -19.09 8.99 -29.89
CA GLY A 112 -17.89 8.76 -30.69
C GLY A 112 -17.32 7.36 -30.57
N LYS A 113 -16.19 7.14 -31.24
CA LYS A 113 -15.42 5.89 -31.14
C LYS A 113 -14.57 5.89 -29.87
N TRP A 114 -14.44 4.71 -29.29
CA TRP A 114 -13.55 4.42 -28.17
C TRP A 114 -12.84 3.10 -28.43
N ASN A 115 -11.70 3.15 -29.13
CA ASN A 115 -10.96 1.96 -29.49
C ASN A 115 -9.77 1.78 -28.56
N GLY A 116 -9.44 0.53 -28.22
CA GLY A 116 -8.34 0.21 -27.33
C GLY A 116 -7.42 -0.85 -27.91
N THR A 117 -6.11 -0.64 -27.81
CA THR A 117 -5.09 -1.66 -28.09
C THR A 117 -4.50 -2.12 -26.77
N LYS A 118 -4.48 -3.43 -26.51
CA LYS A 118 -3.89 -4.01 -25.31
C LYS A 118 -2.40 -3.71 -25.29
N ILE A 119 -1.92 -3.26 -24.14
CA ILE A 119 -0.50 -2.94 -23.90
C ILE A 119 -0.02 -3.68 -22.66
N ALA A 120 1.28 -3.64 -22.40
CA ALA A 120 1.82 -4.12 -21.13
C ALA A 120 1.19 -3.35 -19.95
N ASP A 121 0.86 -4.06 -18.88
CA ASP A 121 0.22 -3.46 -17.72
C ASP A 121 1.12 -2.40 -17.06
N MET A 122 0.50 -1.29 -16.66
CA MET A 122 1.20 -0.17 -16.05
C MET A 122 1.54 -0.49 -14.59
N LYS A 123 2.82 -0.63 -14.27
CA LYS A 123 3.33 -1.12 -12.97
C LYS A 123 3.10 -0.21 -11.75
N GLN A 124 2.21 0.79 -11.81
CA GLN A 124 1.90 1.70 -10.71
C GLN A 124 0.44 1.57 -10.29
N HIS A 125 0.21 0.68 -9.32
CA HIS A 125 -1.12 0.37 -8.82
C HIS A 125 -1.15 0.35 -7.27
N TYR A 126 -0.89 1.49 -6.61
CA TYR A 126 -0.68 1.56 -5.15
C TYR A 126 -1.78 0.91 -4.30
N LEU A 127 -3.02 0.93 -4.79
CA LEU A 127 -4.18 0.40 -4.06
C LEU A 127 -4.74 -0.89 -4.67
N GLU A 128 -4.28 -1.30 -5.84
CA GLU A 128 -4.88 -2.42 -6.57
C GLU A 128 -4.80 -3.72 -5.78
N GLY A 129 -5.87 -4.50 -5.84
CA GLY A 129 -5.99 -5.81 -5.19
C GLY A 129 -7.26 -5.93 -4.38
N ASP A 130 -7.44 -7.08 -3.74
CA ASP A 130 -8.57 -7.37 -2.86
C ASP A 130 -8.40 -6.74 -1.47
N TRP A 131 -9.50 -6.27 -0.91
CA TRP A 131 -9.61 -5.66 0.40
C TRP A 131 -10.84 -6.21 1.11
N LYS A 132 -10.64 -6.73 2.31
CA LYS A 132 -11.72 -7.12 3.21
C LYS A 132 -12.18 -5.87 3.94
N THR A 133 -13.49 -5.62 3.99
CA THR A 133 -14.04 -4.53 4.79
C THR A 133 -15.01 -5.05 5.83
N ASN A 134 -15.43 -4.18 6.75
CA ASN A 134 -16.50 -4.47 7.70
C ASN A 134 -17.90 -4.56 7.05
N PHE A 135 -18.03 -4.33 5.74
CA PHE A 135 -19.25 -4.57 4.98
C PHE A 135 -19.02 -5.62 3.91
N GLN A 136 -18.55 -5.18 2.74
CA GLN A 136 -18.36 -6.02 1.57
C GLN A 136 -16.93 -5.84 1.04
N ASN A 137 -16.39 -6.89 0.43
CA ASN A 137 -15.04 -6.85 -0.10
C ASN A 137 -14.94 -5.86 -1.27
N ILE A 138 -13.79 -5.21 -1.37
CA ILE A 138 -13.46 -4.29 -2.46
C ILE A 138 -12.32 -4.88 -3.27
N TYR A 139 -12.39 -4.84 -4.59
CA TYR A 139 -11.21 -4.98 -5.43
C TYR A 139 -10.89 -3.64 -6.05
N PHE A 140 -9.76 -3.01 -5.71
CA PHE A 140 -9.35 -1.75 -6.32
C PHE A 140 -8.58 -1.96 -7.61
N VAL A 141 -8.72 -1.01 -8.52
CA VAL A 141 -7.90 -0.76 -9.70
C VAL A 141 -7.42 0.68 -9.58
N HIS A 142 -6.13 0.93 -9.72
CA HIS A 142 -5.55 2.25 -9.47
C HIS A 142 -4.68 2.69 -10.65
N SER A 143 -5.08 3.74 -11.34
CA SER A 143 -4.28 4.34 -12.42
C SER A 143 -3.06 5.11 -11.90
N PRO A 144 -1.98 5.23 -12.71
CA PRO A 144 -0.84 6.11 -12.41
C PRO A 144 -1.22 7.58 -12.23
N THR A 145 -2.40 7.98 -12.69
CA THR A 145 -2.91 9.36 -12.61
C THR A 145 -3.67 9.63 -11.32
N GLY A 146 -3.71 8.66 -10.40
CA GLY A 146 -4.39 8.77 -9.11
C GLY A 146 -5.88 8.47 -9.15
N ILE A 147 -6.46 8.11 -10.30
CA ILE A 147 -7.86 7.65 -10.35
C ILE A 147 -7.91 6.22 -9.85
N VAL A 148 -8.85 5.94 -8.96
CA VAL A 148 -9.12 4.61 -8.42
C VAL A 148 -10.54 4.24 -8.77
N ALA A 149 -10.74 3.00 -9.22
CA ALA A 149 -12.03 2.38 -9.33
C ALA A 149 -12.01 1.07 -8.54
N GLY A 150 -13.16 0.51 -8.21
CA GLY A 150 -13.18 -0.81 -7.61
C GLY A 150 -14.53 -1.48 -7.63
N HIS A 151 -14.49 -2.80 -7.62
CA HIS A 151 -15.66 -3.64 -7.46
C HIS A 151 -16.03 -3.69 -5.98
N TYR A 152 -17.28 -3.42 -5.63
CA TYR A 152 -17.76 -3.42 -4.24
C TYR A 152 -18.85 -4.48 -4.03
N GLY A 153 -18.55 -5.47 -3.17
CA GLY A 153 -19.43 -6.60 -2.91
C GLY A 153 -19.63 -7.53 -4.10
N ASN A 154 -20.71 -8.30 -4.10
CA ASN A 154 -21.04 -9.26 -5.17
C ASN A 154 -22.22 -8.82 -6.05
N ASN A 155 -22.84 -7.68 -5.74
CA ASN A 155 -24.08 -7.22 -6.37
C ASN A 155 -23.83 -6.15 -7.46
N GLY A 156 -22.63 -6.13 -8.06
CA GLY A 156 -22.23 -5.12 -9.05
C GLY A 156 -22.05 -3.71 -8.48
N GLY A 157 -21.84 -3.59 -7.15
CA GLY A 157 -21.47 -2.33 -6.53
C GLY A 157 -20.13 -1.82 -7.06
N MET A 158 -19.95 -0.50 -7.04
CA MET A 158 -18.74 0.15 -7.56
C MET A 158 -18.32 1.26 -6.63
N ILE A 159 -17.02 1.44 -6.51
CA ILE A 159 -16.39 2.60 -5.91
C ILE A 159 -15.49 3.28 -6.93
N TRP A 160 -15.43 4.60 -6.94
CA TRP A 160 -14.50 5.34 -7.79
C TRP A 160 -14.16 6.70 -7.22
N GLY A 161 -12.94 7.17 -7.46
CA GLY A 161 -12.48 8.41 -6.86
C GLY A 161 -11.05 8.76 -7.23
N LYS A 162 -10.50 9.72 -6.51
CA LYS A 162 -9.11 10.17 -6.66
C LYS A 162 -8.33 9.92 -5.39
N TYR A 163 -7.20 9.23 -5.53
CA TYR A 163 -6.24 9.01 -4.46
C TYR A 163 -5.25 10.17 -4.42
N ASP A 164 -5.20 10.82 -3.29
CA ASP A 164 -4.20 11.81 -2.94
C ASP A 164 -3.05 11.12 -2.21
N VAL A 165 -1.90 11.02 -2.88
CA VAL A 165 -0.68 10.39 -2.34
C VAL A 165 -0.10 11.17 -1.17
N THR A 166 -0.30 12.49 -1.12
CA THR A 166 0.25 13.38 -0.08
C THR A 166 -0.45 13.13 1.24
N TYR A 167 -1.77 12.96 1.20
CA TYR A 167 -2.58 12.73 2.40
C TYR A 167 -2.92 11.25 2.62
N SER A 168 -2.42 10.34 1.77
CA SER A 168 -2.78 8.93 1.75
C SER A 168 -4.30 8.74 1.81
N LYS A 169 -5.03 9.51 1.00
CA LYS A 169 -6.49 9.63 1.12
C LYS A 169 -7.18 9.39 -0.22
N LEU A 170 -8.14 8.49 -0.25
CA LEU A 170 -9.05 8.30 -1.38
C LEU A 170 -10.39 8.95 -1.07
N THR A 171 -10.84 9.84 -1.94
CA THR A 171 -12.20 10.41 -1.90
C THR A 171 -12.90 10.19 -3.23
N GLY A 172 -14.23 10.04 -3.18
CA GLY A 172 -15.02 9.88 -4.39
C GLY A 172 -16.42 9.40 -4.10
N ASN A 173 -16.94 8.59 -5.01
CA ASN A 173 -18.30 8.10 -5.01
C ASN A 173 -18.38 6.57 -5.01
N TYR A 174 -19.51 6.04 -4.54
CA TYR A 174 -19.79 4.61 -4.59
C TYR A 174 -21.28 4.33 -4.83
N THR A 175 -21.56 3.09 -5.24
CA THR A 175 -22.90 2.50 -5.33
C THR A 175 -22.85 1.10 -4.71
N THR A 176 -23.90 0.73 -3.96
CA THR A 176 -23.96 -0.59 -3.27
C THR A 176 -24.33 -1.73 -4.21
N LYS A 177 -24.99 -1.41 -5.32
CA LYS A 177 -25.38 -2.32 -6.41
C LYS A 177 -25.60 -1.52 -7.69
N GLU A 178 -25.78 -2.22 -8.80
CA GLU A 178 -26.21 -1.60 -10.05
C GLU A 178 -27.55 -0.84 -9.86
N GLY A 179 -27.64 0.37 -10.42
CA GLY A 179 -28.82 1.24 -10.31
C GLY A 179 -29.06 1.86 -8.93
N ALA A 180 -28.23 1.60 -7.92
CA ALA A 180 -28.33 2.26 -6.62
C ALA A 180 -27.99 3.75 -6.71
N LYS A 181 -28.48 4.52 -5.73
CA LYS A 181 -28.10 5.92 -5.54
C LYS A 181 -26.58 6.04 -5.41
N VAL A 182 -26.02 7.05 -6.07
CA VAL A 182 -24.62 7.44 -5.95
C VAL A 182 -24.44 8.19 -4.63
N GLU A 183 -23.45 7.77 -3.86
CA GLU A 183 -23.15 8.29 -2.53
C GLU A 183 -21.66 8.64 -2.41
N ASP A 184 -21.31 9.56 -1.53
CA ASP A 184 -19.92 9.99 -1.34
C ASP A 184 -19.19 9.06 -0.36
N PHE A 185 -17.87 8.95 -0.49
CA PHE A 185 -17.03 8.29 0.50
C PHE A 185 -15.68 8.97 0.70
N SER A 186 -15.03 8.63 1.80
CA SER A 186 -13.64 8.98 2.08
C SER A 186 -12.95 7.82 2.79
N MET A 187 -11.72 7.51 2.40
CA MET A 187 -10.85 6.50 3.02
C MET A 187 -9.49 7.11 3.30
N ASN A 188 -9.08 7.10 4.56
CA ASN A 188 -7.74 7.48 5.00
C ASN A 188 -6.93 6.20 5.17
N PHE A 189 -5.91 6.01 4.35
CA PHE A 189 -5.02 4.86 4.42
C PHE A 189 -4.02 5.11 5.54
N ILE A 190 -4.14 4.34 6.61
CA ILE A 190 -3.23 4.39 7.76
C ILE A 190 -1.94 3.63 7.42
N SER A 191 -2.05 2.63 6.56
CA SER A 191 -0.94 1.88 6.00
C SER A 191 -1.31 1.37 4.60
N ASN A 192 -0.39 0.72 3.90
CA ASN A 192 -0.68 0.12 2.58
C ASN A 192 -1.63 -1.08 2.66
N ASN A 193 -1.87 -1.58 3.87
CA ASN A 193 -2.73 -2.73 4.12
C ASN A 193 -3.98 -2.37 4.93
N GLU A 194 -4.14 -1.12 5.37
CA GLU A 194 -5.27 -0.73 6.21
C GLU A 194 -5.74 0.69 5.88
N PHE A 195 -7.05 0.86 5.80
CA PHE A 195 -7.68 2.17 5.79
C PHE A 195 -8.81 2.28 6.82
N LYS A 196 -9.04 3.51 7.29
CA LYS A 196 -10.27 3.91 7.97
C LYS A 196 -11.07 4.80 7.04
N GLY A 197 -12.31 4.45 6.82
CA GLY A 197 -13.19 5.15 5.89
C GLY A 197 -14.54 5.48 6.46
N ARG A 198 -15.35 6.15 5.63
CA ARG A 198 -16.72 6.55 5.92
C ARG A 198 -17.56 6.67 4.65
N TYR A 199 -18.87 6.50 4.79
CA TYR A 199 -19.87 6.78 3.76
C TYR A 199 -20.59 8.10 4.04
N ASN A 200 -21.05 8.79 3.00
CA ASN A 200 -21.90 9.98 3.09
C ASN A 200 -21.36 11.09 4.01
N ASN A 201 -20.03 11.18 4.17
CA ASN A 201 -19.39 12.04 5.17
C ASN A 201 -19.89 11.85 6.63
N THR A 202 -20.56 10.75 6.95
CA THR A 202 -20.94 10.36 8.32
C THR A 202 -19.72 9.90 9.12
N ASN A 203 -19.84 9.68 10.43
CA ASN A 203 -18.72 9.47 11.37
C ASN A 203 -17.57 8.57 10.81
N THR A 204 -16.34 9.06 10.96
CA THR A 204 -15.10 8.37 10.57
C THR A 204 -14.98 7.01 11.25
N GLY A 205 -14.47 6.01 10.53
CA GLY A 205 -14.27 4.65 11.07
C GLY A 205 -15.46 3.72 10.87
N SER A 206 -16.51 4.21 10.20
CA SER A 206 -17.68 3.41 9.84
C SER A 206 -17.37 2.42 8.72
N TRP A 207 -16.40 2.69 7.82
CA TRP A 207 -16.01 1.81 6.71
C TRP A 207 -14.52 1.51 6.69
N ASN A 208 -14.11 0.47 7.41
CA ASN A 208 -12.70 0.12 7.56
C ASN A 208 -12.36 -1.06 6.67
N GLY A 209 -11.15 -1.07 6.12
CA GLY A 209 -10.70 -2.15 5.27
C GLY A 209 -9.27 -2.57 5.55
N THR A 210 -9.02 -3.85 5.33
CA THR A 210 -7.70 -4.47 5.39
C THR A 210 -7.45 -5.19 4.07
N ARG A 211 -6.28 -4.96 3.47
CA ARG A 211 -5.89 -5.58 2.21
C ARG A 211 -5.81 -7.10 2.39
N VAL A 212 -6.43 -7.84 1.48
CA VAL A 212 -6.25 -9.29 1.37
C VAL A 212 -4.93 -9.52 0.68
N LEU A 213 -3.95 -10.01 1.43
CA LEU A 213 -2.68 -10.42 0.87
C LEU A 213 -2.92 -11.78 0.20
N ASN A 214 -2.85 -11.83 -1.13
CA ASN A 214 -2.80 -13.09 -1.85
C ASN A 214 -1.50 -13.79 -1.47
N THR A 215 -1.55 -14.60 -0.41
CA THR A 215 -0.55 -15.62 -0.11
C THR A 215 -0.75 -16.78 -1.10
N SER A 216 -0.76 -16.48 -2.39
CA SER A 216 -0.68 -17.48 -3.45
C SER A 216 0.77 -17.90 -3.57
N SER A 217 1.33 -18.44 -2.49
CA SER A 217 2.41 -19.39 -2.62
C SER A 217 1.79 -20.66 -3.16
N THR A 218 1.77 -20.83 -4.48
CA THR A 218 1.97 -22.15 -5.10
C THR A 218 3.39 -22.66 -4.87
N GLY A 219 4.01 -22.29 -3.74
CA GLY A 219 5.09 -23.07 -3.18
C GLY A 219 4.43 -24.31 -2.62
N ASN A 220 4.72 -25.45 -3.23
CA ASN A 220 4.59 -26.77 -2.62
C ASN A 220 4.78 -26.61 -1.11
N ALA A 221 3.83 -27.08 -0.31
CA ALA A 221 3.96 -27.10 1.14
C ALA A 221 5.36 -27.64 1.46
N VAL A 222 6.28 -26.74 1.80
CA VAL A 222 7.64 -27.12 2.16
C VAL A 222 7.45 -27.80 3.50
N ALA A 223 7.51 -29.13 3.46
CA ALA A 223 7.39 -30.01 4.61
C ALA A 223 8.08 -29.36 5.79
N SER A 224 7.34 -29.21 6.90
CA SER A 224 7.75 -28.71 8.23
C SER A 224 9.26 -28.76 8.42
N GLY A 225 9.93 -27.77 7.81
CA GLY A 225 11.37 -27.75 7.71
C GLY A 225 11.84 -27.20 9.03
N THR A 226 12.72 -27.93 9.70
CA THR A 226 13.45 -27.48 10.89
C THR A 226 13.65 -25.97 10.86
N LYS A 227 13.21 -25.29 11.92
CA LYS A 227 13.30 -23.83 12.13
C LYS A 227 14.74 -23.39 11.87
N LYS A 228 15.07 -23.07 10.62
CA LYS A 228 16.41 -22.63 10.28
C LYS A 228 16.47 -21.14 10.60
N ALA A 229 17.24 -20.84 11.64
CA ALA A 229 17.59 -19.47 11.95
C ALA A 229 18.24 -18.82 10.72
N PHE A 230 18.16 -17.50 10.65
CA PHE A 230 18.85 -16.75 9.61
C PHE A 230 19.52 -15.52 10.19
N LEU A 231 20.48 -15.01 9.42
CA LEU A 231 21.22 -13.81 9.77
C LEU A 231 20.78 -12.68 8.84
N LEU A 232 20.38 -11.56 9.43
CA LEU A 232 20.12 -10.32 8.71
C LEU A 232 21.26 -9.35 9.00
N LYS A 233 21.98 -8.96 7.95
CA LYS A 233 23.02 -7.94 8.05
C LYS A 233 22.47 -6.59 7.61
N ASN A 234 22.67 -5.57 8.43
CA ASN A 234 22.46 -4.17 8.08
C ASN A 234 23.81 -3.46 7.97
N THR A 235 24.05 -2.77 6.87
CA THR A 235 25.27 -1.98 6.63
C THR A 235 24.88 -0.53 6.40
N LEU A 236 25.40 0.41 7.19
CA LEU A 236 25.28 1.83 6.91
C LEU A 236 26.39 2.22 5.91
N ASN A 237 25.96 2.55 4.70
CA ASN A 237 26.89 2.86 3.61
C ASN A 237 27.37 4.31 3.67
N SER A 238 26.45 5.25 3.89
CA SER A 238 26.79 6.68 3.91
C SER A 238 25.74 7.55 4.57
N ILE A 239 26.16 8.73 5.01
CA ILE A 239 25.34 9.81 5.54
C ILE A 239 25.61 11.06 4.71
N LYS A 240 24.57 11.70 4.21
CA LYS A 240 24.64 12.96 3.47
C LYS A 240 24.06 14.10 4.30
N PHE A 241 24.78 15.20 4.37
CA PHE A 241 24.42 16.39 5.14
C PHE A 241 23.79 17.43 4.21
N ASN A 242 22.47 17.56 4.17
CA ASN A 242 21.78 18.45 3.22
C ASN A 242 21.67 19.90 3.71
N ARG A 243 21.64 20.15 5.03
CA ARG A 243 21.58 21.50 5.64
C ARG A 243 22.28 21.54 7.00
N SER A 244 23.53 21.10 7.07
CA SER A 244 24.30 21.04 8.33
C SER A 244 24.82 22.40 8.81
N ASN A 245 24.86 23.41 7.95
CA ASN A 245 25.39 24.75 8.24
C ASN A 245 24.40 25.68 8.96
N ASP A 246 23.09 25.39 8.91
CA ASP A 246 22.03 26.24 9.48
C ASP A 246 21.64 25.81 10.91
N ILE A 247 22.60 25.25 11.67
CA ILE A 247 22.43 24.96 13.09
C ILE A 247 23.50 25.76 13.82
N GLY A 248 23.12 26.97 14.25
CA GLY A 248 23.92 27.87 15.09
C GLY A 248 25.29 28.26 14.51
N ASP A 249 25.42 29.48 13.94
CA ASP A 249 26.64 30.28 13.70
C ASP A 249 28.04 29.63 13.94
N GLY A 250 28.31 28.46 13.33
CA GLY A 250 29.58 27.74 13.40
C GLY A 250 29.76 26.65 14.48
N ASP A 251 28.71 25.91 14.87
CA ASP A 251 28.80 24.88 15.93
C ASP A 251 29.29 23.49 15.46
N MET A 252 29.77 22.67 16.41
CA MET A 252 30.24 21.30 16.18
C MET A 252 29.09 20.31 16.40
N GLN A 253 28.86 19.41 15.45
CA GLN A 253 27.81 18.40 15.55
C GLN A 253 28.40 17.00 15.68
N GLU A 254 27.70 16.14 16.40
CA GLU A 254 27.97 14.72 16.51
C GLU A 254 26.75 13.95 15.99
N VAL A 255 26.96 13.17 14.94
CA VAL A 255 25.88 12.41 14.33
C VAL A 255 26.01 10.95 14.73
N GLY A 256 25.02 10.48 15.50
CA GLY A 256 24.85 9.09 15.85
C GLY A 256 23.80 8.42 14.94
N ILE A 257 24.12 7.24 14.43
CA ILE A 257 23.12 6.41 13.78
C ILE A 257 23.08 5.06 14.47
N SER A 258 21.88 4.69 14.89
CA SER A 258 21.63 3.44 15.58
C SER A 258 20.54 2.64 14.86
N SER A 259 20.71 1.33 14.79
CA SER A 259 19.73 0.42 14.21
C SER A 259 19.40 -0.64 15.23
N THR A 260 18.13 -0.68 15.63
CA THR A 260 17.62 -1.69 16.55
C THR A 260 16.63 -2.57 15.82
N MET A 261 16.91 -3.87 15.75
CA MET A 261 15.93 -4.83 15.25
C MET A 261 14.98 -5.24 16.36
N THR A 262 13.68 -5.29 16.07
CA THR A 262 12.69 -5.83 17.01
C THR A 262 11.82 -6.91 16.35
N ILE A 263 11.51 -7.96 17.10
CA ILE A 263 10.51 -8.95 16.70
C ILE A 263 9.50 -9.06 17.83
N ASN A 264 8.22 -8.80 17.54
CA ASN A 264 7.15 -8.76 18.55
C ASN A 264 7.49 -7.80 19.69
N ASN A 265 7.97 -6.60 19.36
CA ASN A 265 8.44 -5.56 20.30
C ASN A 265 9.59 -5.99 21.23
N ARG A 266 10.32 -7.07 20.92
CA ARG A 266 11.52 -7.48 21.65
C ARG A 266 12.75 -7.23 20.80
N ALA A 267 13.75 -6.56 21.36
CA ALA A 267 15.02 -6.32 20.69
C ALA A 267 15.69 -7.66 20.33
N VAL A 268 16.19 -7.76 19.10
CA VAL A 268 16.98 -8.90 18.64
C VAL A 268 18.45 -8.57 18.88
N PRO A 269 19.19 -9.40 19.64
CA PRO A 269 20.60 -9.17 19.89
C PRO A 269 21.42 -9.31 18.59
N SER A 270 22.51 -8.55 18.51
CA SER A 270 23.52 -8.77 17.48
C SER A 270 24.27 -10.09 17.71
N LYS A 271 24.76 -10.72 16.63
CA LYS A 271 25.53 -11.97 16.68
C LYS A 271 26.89 -11.76 17.36
N ASP A 272 27.46 -10.56 17.31
CA ASP A 272 28.76 -10.26 17.92
C ASP A 272 28.67 -10.24 19.45
N ALA A 273 29.03 -11.38 20.04
CA ALA A 273 28.98 -11.64 21.47
C ALA A 273 29.95 -10.76 22.29
N SER A 274 30.96 -10.15 21.67
CA SER A 274 31.96 -9.31 22.34
C SER A 274 31.42 -7.94 22.75
N GLU A 275 30.39 -7.40 22.07
CA GLU A 275 29.92 -6.05 22.34
C GLU A 275 28.53 -5.99 23.02
N LYS A 276 27.72 -7.05 22.98
CA LYS A 276 26.30 -7.05 23.45
C LYS A 276 25.51 -5.81 22.99
N ARG A 277 25.93 -5.16 21.91
CA ARG A 277 25.31 -3.92 21.44
C ARG A 277 24.02 -4.27 20.72
N THR A 278 22.94 -3.62 21.15
CA THR A 278 21.63 -3.75 20.52
C THR A 278 21.40 -2.73 19.41
N SER A 279 22.26 -1.71 19.28
CA SER A 279 21.85 -0.54 18.48
C SER A 279 22.90 0.34 17.77
N VAL A 280 24.16 0.54 18.13
CA VAL A 280 24.97 1.60 17.45
C VAL A 280 25.63 1.12 16.16
N ILE A 281 25.44 1.84 15.04
CA ILE A 281 26.12 1.58 13.76
C ILE A 281 27.20 2.64 13.46
N TYR A 282 26.98 3.90 13.81
CA TYR A 282 27.96 4.96 13.58
C TYR A 282 27.90 6.00 14.68
N ASP A 283 29.08 6.42 15.11
CA ASP A 283 29.29 7.47 16.10
C ASP A 283 30.27 8.49 15.49
N GLY A 284 29.72 9.60 15.01
CA GLY A 284 30.47 10.55 14.20
C GLY A 284 31.43 11.41 15.01
N ALA A 285 32.53 11.83 14.40
CA ALA A 285 33.42 12.79 15.04
C ALA A 285 32.71 14.14 15.25
N LYS A 286 32.90 14.72 16.44
CA LYS A 286 32.43 16.06 16.77
C LYS A 286 33.15 17.12 15.93
N ARG A 287 32.50 17.60 14.86
CA ARG A 287 33.06 18.62 13.96
C ARG A 287 32.00 19.38 13.19
N LYS A 288 32.43 20.38 12.42
CA LYS A 288 31.57 21.08 11.46
C LYS A 288 31.43 20.25 10.18
N TRP A 289 30.21 20.05 9.73
CA TRP A 289 29.88 19.34 8.49
C TRP A 289 29.48 20.35 7.40
N SER A 290 29.97 20.17 6.19
CA SER A 290 29.61 21.03 5.05
C SER A 290 28.31 20.58 4.40
N VAL A 291 27.53 21.52 3.85
CA VAL A 291 26.35 21.18 3.05
C VAL A 291 26.76 20.37 1.82
N GLY A 292 26.06 19.26 1.61
CA GLY A 292 26.34 18.27 0.58
C GLY A 292 27.45 17.29 0.95
N GLU A 293 28.11 17.43 2.09
CA GLU A 293 29.14 16.50 2.54
C GLU A 293 28.55 15.09 2.69
N VAL A 294 29.37 14.08 2.39
CA VAL A 294 29.00 12.68 2.50
C VAL A 294 30.04 11.95 3.33
N GLU A 295 29.62 11.41 4.48
CA GLU A 295 30.41 10.48 5.28
C GLU A 295 30.08 9.04 4.84
N ARG A 296 31.08 8.15 4.82
CA ARG A 296 30.93 6.76 4.38
C ARG A 296 31.46 5.81 5.46
N PRO A 297 30.68 5.51 6.50
CA PRO A 297 31.22 4.80 7.65
C PRO A 297 31.44 3.32 7.33
N GLN A 298 30.64 2.76 6.40
CA GLN A 298 30.73 1.36 5.96
C GLN A 298 30.64 0.36 7.12
N THR A 299 29.96 0.75 8.20
CA THR A 299 29.78 -0.04 9.40
C THR A 299 28.60 -0.98 9.25
N SER A 300 28.71 -2.18 9.81
CA SER A 300 27.65 -3.20 9.71
C SER A 300 27.37 -3.88 11.02
N ILE A 301 26.12 -4.29 11.21
CA ILE A 301 25.65 -5.10 12.32
C ILE A 301 24.91 -6.33 11.78
N VAL A 302 25.13 -7.50 12.37
CA VAL A 302 24.47 -8.76 12.00
C VAL A 302 23.55 -9.19 13.12
N PHE A 303 22.26 -9.36 12.81
CA PHE A 303 21.25 -9.83 13.75
C PHE A 303 21.01 -11.33 13.58
N HIS A 304 21.02 -12.07 14.68
CA HIS A 304 20.66 -13.50 14.67
C HIS A 304 19.18 -13.69 14.96
N ILE A 305 18.46 -14.23 13.98
CA ILE A 305 17.01 -14.39 14.05
C ILE A 305 16.70 -15.88 14.17
N ALA A 306 16.40 -16.30 15.39
CA ALA A 306 16.11 -17.69 15.73
C ALA A 306 14.79 -18.23 15.14
N GLN A 307 14.01 -17.39 14.46
CA GLN A 307 12.75 -17.77 13.82
C GLN A 307 13.00 -18.07 12.34
N SER A 308 12.31 -19.07 11.80
CA SER A 308 12.33 -19.27 10.36
C SER A 308 11.65 -18.09 9.66
N LEU A 309 12.14 -17.76 8.47
CA LEU A 309 11.62 -16.67 7.67
C LEU A 309 10.11 -16.79 7.40
N GLN A 310 9.63 -18.03 7.22
CA GLN A 310 8.21 -18.36 7.00
C GLN A 310 7.31 -18.01 8.19
N ASN A 311 7.86 -17.95 9.40
CA ASN A 311 7.11 -17.69 10.64
C ASN A 311 7.15 -16.21 11.05
N ILE A 312 7.83 -15.35 10.30
CA ILE A 312 7.82 -13.89 10.52
C ILE A 312 6.54 -13.33 9.93
N ASP A 313 5.40 -13.67 10.53
CA ASP A 313 4.17 -13.43 9.80
C ASP A 313 3.62 -12.00 9.99
N HIS A 314 3.62 -11.33 11.15
CA HIS A 314 2.89 -10.04 11.18
C HIS A 314 3.49 -8.89 12.00
N ASN A 315 4.40 -9.11 12.94
CA ASN A 315 4.85 -8.08 13.90
C ASN A 315 6.38 -7.94 14.01
N ALA A 316 7.15 -8.38 13.01
CA ALA A 316 8.58 -8.05 12.98
C ALA A 316 8.78 -6.67 12.33
N SER A 317 9.45 -5.78 13.06
CA SER A 317 9.75 -4.42 12.64
C SER A 317 11.22 -4.12 12.87
N PHE A 318 11.85 -3.48 11.90
CA PHE A 318 13.18 -2.92 12.07
C PHE A 318 13.03 -1.45 12.37
N THR A 319 13.52 -1.01 13.52
CA THR A 319 13.54 0.41 13.83
C THR A 319 14.96 0.90 13.61
N ASN A 320 15.15 1.70 12.56
CA ASN A 320 16.35 2.51 12.46
C ASN A 320 16.12 3.80 13.25
N THR A 321 16.84 3.94 14.34
CA THR A 321 16.77 5.12 15.20
C THR A 321 17.93 6.04 14.88
N PHE A 322 17.65 7.17 14.25
CA PHE A 322 18.65 8.18 13.96
C PHE A 322 18.70 9.17 15.14
N ASN A 323 19.88 9.34 15.72
CA ASN A 323 20.06 10.24 16.86
C ASN A 323 21.15 11.25 16.51
N VAL A 324 20.74 12.49 16.26
CA VAL A 324 21.69 13.57 16.00
C VAL A 324 21.83 14.39 17.26
N GLN A 325 23.05 14.45 17.79
CA GLN A 325 23.36 15.28 18.93
C GLN A 325 23.99 16.58 18.44
N ASP A 326 23.26 17.67 18.61
CA ASP A 326 23.80 18.99 18.33
C ASP A 326 24.38 19.61 19.61
N TYR A 327 25.68 19.89 19.57
CA TYR A 327 26.39 20.58 20.65
C TYR A 327 26.41 22.08 20.34
N GLY A 328 25.27 22.73 20.57
CA GLY A 328 25.17 24.18 20.41
C GLY A 328 26.16 24.95 21.30
N LYS A 329 26.62 26.11 20.83
CA LYS A 329 27.38 27.06 21.65
C LYS A 329 26.55 27.55 22.81
N VAL A 330 27.02 27.27 24.01
CA VAL A 330 26.45 27.88 25.21
C VAL A 330 27.19 29.19 25.42
N ARG A 331 26.48 30.30 25.19
CA ARG A 331 26.92 31.61 25.65
C ARG A 331 27.21 31.44 27.15
N PHE A 332 28.41 31.82 27.61
CA PHE A 332 28.84 31.85 29.03
C PHE A 332 29.56 30.63 29.64
N GLY A 333 30.37 29.86 28.87
CA GLY A 333 31.47 29.07 29.46
C GLY A 333 31.09 27.87 30.35
N VAL A 334 29.79 27.57 30.48
CA VAL A 334 29.27 26.31 31.02
C VAL A 334 28.90 25.45 29.82
N TRP A 335 29.37 24.20 29.78
CA TRP A 335 28.88 23.22 28.80
C TRP A 335 27.37 23.06 29.01
N GLY A 336 26.57 23.74 28.21
CA GLY A 336 25.13 23.60 28.27
C GLY A 336 24.68 22.29 27.63
N ILE A 337 23.46 21.96 27.98
CA ILE A 337 22.81 20.69 27.67
C ILE A 337 22.72 20.59 26.13
N PRO A 338 23.25 19.51 25.51
CA PRO A 338 23.11 19.32 24.08
C PRO A 338 21.63 19.33 23.69
N ASN A 339 21.30 20.05 22.63
CA ASN A 339 19.99 19.93 22.01
C ASN A 339 20.02 18.65 21.19
N ASN A 340 19.40 17.59 21.72
CA ASN A 340 19.31 16.34 21.00
C ASN A 340 18.16 16.44 19.99
N GLU A 341 18.51 16.46 18.70
CA GLU A 341 17.54 16.29 17.63
C GLU A 341 17.36 14.79 17.39
N TYR A 342 16.20 14.27 17.76
CA TYR A 342 15.89 12.85 17.65
C TYR A 342 14.94 12.60 16.48
N ALA A 343 15.32 11.70 15.57
CA ALA A 343 14.47 11.27 14.48
C ALA A 343 14.38 9.74 14.41
N GLU A 344 13.20 9.20 14.70
CA GLU A 344 12.96 7.76 14.60
C GLU A 344 12.39 7.40 13.21
N ARG A 345 12.98 6.39 12.55
CA ARG A 345 12.45 5.84 11.30
C ARG A 345 12.17 4.35 11.46
N LYS A 346 10.89 4.01 11.44
CA LYS A 346 10.43 2.61 11.52
C LYS A 346 10.31 2.04 10.12
N ILE A 347 11.03 0.96 9.85
CA ILE A 347 11.02 0.24 8.59
C ILE A 347 10.38 -1.13 8.84
N ASN A 348 9.24 -1.37 8.21
CA ASN A 348 8.63 -2.69 8.24
C ASN A 348 9.45 -3.67 7.40
N LEU A 349 10.01 -4.72 8.03
CA LEU A 349 10.85 -5.69 7.32
C LEU A 349 10.07 -6.74 6.55
N LYS A 350 8.76 -6.90 6.76
CA LYS A 350 8.01 -8.04 6.20
C LYS A 350 8.21 -8.16 4.68
N GLU A 351 8.05 -7.05 3.97
CA GLU A 351 8.19 -7.03 2.51
C GLU A 351 9.65 -7.03 2.06
N ILE A 352 10.56 -6.42 2.83
CA ILE A 352 12.01 -6.51 2.57
C ILE A 352 12.48 -7.96 2.66
N LEU A 353 12.07 -8.69 3.70
CA LEU A 353 12.46 -10.07 3.93
C LEU A 353 11.92 -11.01 2.84
N LYS A 354 10.70 -10.79 2.35
CA LYS A 354 10.17 -11.50 1.17
C LYS A 354 11.02 -11.28 -0.06
N PHE A 355 11.48 -10.04 -0.29
CA PHE A 355 12.37 -9.76 -1.40
C PHE A 355 13.72 -10.47 -1.21
N LEU A 356 14.35 -10.29 -0.04
CA LEU A 356 15.67 -10.85 0.26
C LEU A 356 15.70 -12.37 0.19
N SER A 357 14.60 -13.04 0.51
CA SER A 357 14.47 -14.50 0.43
C SER A 357 14.11 -15.04 -0.94
N GLY A 358 13.80 -14.17 -1.90
CA GLY A 358 13.34 -14.56 -3.22
C GLY A 358 11.86 -14.94 -3.31
N THR A 359 11.08 -14.68 -2.26
CA THR A 359 9.61 -14.85 -2.29
C THR A 359 8.96 -13.84 -3.25
N THR A 360 9.52 -12.64 -3.34
CA THR A 360 9.13 -11.59 -4.30
C THR A 360 10.32 -11.18 -5.16
N GLN A 361 10.07 -10.54 -6.29
CA GLN A 361 11.06 -9.94 -7.19
C GLN A 361 11.10 -8.42 -7.02
N ALA A 362 12.20 -7.79 -7.43
CA ALA A 362 12.29 -6.32 -7.43
C ALA A 362 11.13 -5.68 -8.21
N ASN A 363 10.71 -6.30 -9.31
CA ASN A 363 9.62 -5.82 -10.16
C ASN A 363 8.23 -5.84 -9.52
N ASP A 364 8.07 -6.51 -8.38
CA ASP A 364 6.80 -6.56 -7.64
C ASP A 364 6.54 -5.27 -6.85
N TYR A 365 7.56 -4.40 -6.73
CA TYR A 365 7.49 -3.14 -6.00
C TYR A 365 7.48 -1.94 -6.97
N PRO A 366 6.58 -0.95 -6.80
CA PRO A 366 6.44 0.15 -7.74
C PRO A 366 7.67 1.06 -7.76
N ILE A 367 8.02 1.56 -8.95
CA ILE A 367 9.07 2.57 -9.13
C ILE A 367 8.57 3.91 -8.61
N VAL A 368 9.41 4.60 -7.84
CA VAL A 368 9.16 5.96 -7.35
C VAL A 368 9.48 6.95 -8.48
N PRO A 369 8.54 7.82 -8.89
CA PRO A 369 8.78 8.83 -9.91
C PRO A 369 9.97 9.73 -9.58
N ASN A 370 10.70 10.19 -10.60
CA ASN A 370 11.84 11.10 -10.46
C ASN A 370 12.96 10.56 -9.56
N THR A 371 13.10 9.23 -9.49
CA THR A 371 14.21 8.58 -8.81
C THR A 371 14.99 7.70 -9.77
N SER A 372 16.27 7.44 -9.47
CA SER A 372 17.15 6.55 -10.24
C SER A 372 16.73 5.08 -10.10
N ASN A 373 15.52 4.74 -10.53
CA ASN A 373 14.90 3.40 -10.44
C ASN A 373 14.69 2.89 -9.00
N ARG A 374 14.57 3.80 -8.02
CA ARG A 374 14.24 3.39 -6.66
C ARG A 374 12.80 2.91 -6.60
N ARG A 375 12.54 1.97 -5.71
CA ARG A 375 11.25 1.33 -5.52
C ARG A 375 10.69 1.64 -4.14
N ARG A 376 9.36 1.72 -4.05
CA ARG A 376 8.66 1.87 -2.79
C ARG A 376 8.28 0.50 -2.27
N ILE A 377 8.91 0.08 -1.17
CA ILE A 377 8.44 -1.10 -0.43
C ILE A 377 7.23 -0.68 0.43
N PRO A 378 6.20 -1.53 0.58
CA PRO A 378 5.07 -1.17 1.41
C PRO A 378 5.43 -0.91 2.88
N ASN A 379 4.79 0.08 3.48
CA ASN A 379 4.94 0.45 4.90
C ASN A 379 6.37 0.91 5.27
N THR A 380 7.04 1.59 4.34
CA THR A 380 8.35 2.23 4.57
C THR A 380 8.35 3.62 3.95
N ASP A 381 8.82 4.62 4.70
CA ASP A 381 9.07 5.97 4.17
C ASP A 381 10.29 6.03 3.26
N ASP A 382 11.13 5.00 3.35
CA ASP A 382 12.35 4.85 2.56
C ASP A 382 12.06 4.35 1.14
N THR A 383 13.02 4.63 0.27
CA THR A 383 13.03 4.16 -1.12
C THR A 383 14.22 3.23 -1.32
N PHE A 384 14.07 2.20 -2.16
CA PHE A 384 15.02 1.10 -2.21
C PHE A 384 15.52 0.83 -3.63
N TRP A 385 16.82 0.60 -3.78
CA TRP A 385 17.32 -0.21 -4.89
C TRP A 385 17.26 -1.68 -4.48
N LEU A 386 16.52 -2.47 -5.26
CA LEU A 386 16.34 -3.91 -5.05
C LEU A 386 17.14 -4.66 -6.09
N GLU A 387 18.24 -5.27 -5.67
CA GLU A 387 19.23 -5.86 -6.57
C GLU A 387 19.39 -7.36 -6.32
N THR A 388 19.70 -8.12 -7.37
CA THR A 388 20.10 -9.52 -7.28
C THR A 388 21.43 -9.69 -8.01
N VAL A 389 22.49 -10.02 -7.27
CA VAL A 389 23.86 -10.14 -7.79
C VAL A 389 24.45 -11.47 -7.31
N GLY A 390 24.85 -12.32 -8.25
CA GLY A 390 25.44 -13.63 -7.91
C GLY A 390 24.52 -14.55 -7.09
N GLY A 391 23.20 -14.43 -7.27
CA GLY A 391 22.19 -15.16 -6.49
C GLY A 391 21.90 -14.56 -5.10
N ASN A 392 22.69 -13.59 -4.64
CA ASN A 392 22.41 -12.84 -3.41
C ASN A 392 21.49 -11.66 -3.71
N ARG A 393 20.68 -11.27 -2.72
CA ARG A 393 19.71 -10.19 -2.85
C ARG A 393 19.99 -9.08 -1.86
N TYR A 394 19.85 -7.84 -2.31
CA TYR A 394 20.20 -6.64 -1.56
C TYR A 394 19.07 -5.63 -1.61
N ALA A 395 18.62 -5.17 -0.44
CA ALA A 395 17.71 -4.04 -0.33
C ALA A 395 18.52 -2.82 0.14
N ARG A 396 18.88 -1.95 -0.81
CA ARG A 396 19.65 -0.73 -0.55
C ARG A 396 18.69 0.43 -0.30
N GLY A 397 18.46 0.75 0.97
CA GLY A 397 17.55 1.82 1.37
C GLY A 397 18.19 3.19 1.31
N TYR A 398 17.38 4.18 0.93
CA TYR A 398 17.63 5.60 1.13
C TYR A 398 16.48 6.20 1.93
N GLY A 399 16.83 6.83 3.04
CA GLY A 399 15.90 7.57 3.87
C GLY A 399 16.34 9.01 4.05
N ASP A 400 15.34 9.89 4.18
CA ASP A 400 15.51 11.29 4.50
C ASP A 400 15.14 11.52 5.97
N ILE A 401 15.90 12.38 6.66
CA ILE A 401 15.62 12.81 8.02
C ILE A 401 15.13 14.25 7.96
N LEU A 402 13.87 14.42 8.34
CA LEU A 402 13.22 15.72 8.44
C LEU A 402 13.22 16.13 9.91
N LEU A 403 13.42 17.41 10.18
CA LEU A 403 13.15 17.96 11.52
C LEU A 403 11.65 18.13 11.76
N ASP A 404 11.29 18.47 12.99
CA ASP A 404 9.95 18.90 13.36
C ASP A 404 9.46 20.11 12.52
N SER A 405 10.38 20.93 11.99
CA SER A 405 10.08 22.01 11.04
C SER A 405 9.69 21.51 9.64
N GLY A 406 9.91 20.23 9.34
CA GLY A 406 9.75 19.64 8.01
C GLY A 406 10.97 19.78 7.10
N ASP A 407 12.04 20.45 7.57
CA ASP A 407 13.24 20.66 6.76
C ASP A 407 14.08 19.38 6.64
N LEU A 408 14.51 19.08 5.40
CA LEU A 408 15.45 18.02 5.11
C LEU A 408 16.85 18.38 5.62
N ARG A 409 17.30 17.70 6.68
CA ARG A 409 18.65 17.89 7.23
C ARG A 409 19.64 16.85 6.77
N TYR A 410 19.26 15.58 6.82
CA TYR A 410 20.16 14.46 6.53
C TYR A 410 19.52 13.47 5.57
N GLY A 411 20.34 12.83 4.75
CA GLY A 411 19.98 11.62 4.01
C GLY A 411 20.91 10.49 4.43
N TYR A 412 20.45 9.25 4.41
CA TYR A 412 21.29 8.10 4.74
C TYR A 412 21.06 6.95 3.75
N HIS A 413 22.14 6.22 3.47
CA HIS A 413 22.12 5.01 2.64
C HIS A 413 22.50 3.81 3.49
N TYR A 414 21.73 2.74 3.38
CA TYR A 414 22.01 1.49 4.06
C TYR A 414 21.70 0.29 3.17
N THR A 415 22.26 -0.87 3.51
CA THR A 415 22.04 -2.13 2.79
C THR A 415 21.58 -3.19 3.76
N LEU A 416 20.47 -3.85 3.43
CA LEU A 416 20.00 -5.06 4.09
C LEU A 416 20.29 -6.28 3.20
N GLU A 417 20.86 -7.33 3.78
CA GLU A 417 21.11 -8.61 3.11
C GLU A 417 20.92 -9.79 4.07
N LEU A 418 20.45 -10.93 3.53
CA LEU A 418 20.48 -12.20 4.26
C LEU A 418 21.86 -12.84 4.09
N VAL A 419 22.50 -13.18 5.20
CA VAL A 419 23.82 -13.85 5.16
C VAL A 419 23.70 -15.30 5.61
N LYS A 420 24.58 -16.16 5.08
CA LYS A 420 24.66 -17.56 5.48
C LYS A 420 25.25 -17.64 6.89
N GLU A 421 24.76 -18.60 7.69
CA GLU A 421 25.25 -18.84 9.06
C GLU A 421 26.73 -19.20 9.13
#